data_AF-G3IHW5-F1
#
_entry.id   AF-G3IHW5-F1
#
_cell.length_a   1.000
_cell.length_b   1.000
_cell.length_c   1.000
_cell.angle_alpha   90.00
_cell.angle_beta   90.00
_cell.angle_gamma   90.00
#
_symmetry.space_group_name_H-M   'P 1'
#
loop_
_entity.id
_entity.type
_entity.pdbx_description
1 polymer ?
#
loop_
_entity_poly.entity_id
_entity_poly.type
_entity_poly.pdbx_seq_one_letter_code
_entity_poly.pdbx_strand_id
1 'polypeptide(L)'
;MKRRMGVSSGLELITLPHGRQLRLDIIERHNTMAIGIAVDILGCTGTLENRAGTLNKIIQVAVELKDAMGDLYSFSAIMKALEMPQITRLEKTWTALRHHYTQTAVLYEKQLKPFSKALHEGRESKYVPPSSVSVPLLMPLVTLMERQAVTFEGTDMWEKNDESCEIMLNHLATARFMAEASESYRMNAERILADFQPDEEMSEILKTEFQMRLLWGSKGAEVNQTERYEKFNQILTALSRKLEPPSVKQAEL
;
A
#
# COMPACT_ATOMS: atom_id res chain seq x y z
N MET A 1 12.37 -15.16 19.74
CA MET A 1 12.05 -15.23 18.29
C MET A 1 13.03 -16.10 17.48
N LYS A 2 14.36 -15.89 17.52
CA LYS A 2 15.36 -16.69 16.75
C LYS A 2 15.16 -18.22 16.82
N ARG A 3 14.83 -18.77 18.01
CA ARG A 3 14.66 -20.23 18.22
C ARG A 3 13.55 -20.91 17.41
N ARG A 4 12.54 -20.18 16.91
CA ARG A 4 11.45 -20.75 16.09
C ARG A 4 11.57 -20.44 14.59
N MET A 5 12.16 -19.29 14.23
CA MET A 5 12.31 -18.89 12.83
C MET A 5 13.63 -19.36 12.19
N GLY A 6 14.64 -19.70 12.99
CA GLY A 6 15.99 -20.04 12.48
C GLY A 6 16.81 -18.84 12.01
N VAL A 7 16.18 -17.68 11.83
CA VAL A 7 16.77 -16.41 11.38
C VAL A 7 16.54 -15.28 12.37
N SER A 8 17.23 -14.15 12.15
CA SER A 8 17.22 -13.00 13.04
C SER A 8 16.05 -12.03 12.82
N SER A 9 15.52 -11.99 11.60
CA SER A 9 14.51 -11.02 11.17
C SER A 9 13.48 -11.66 10.22
N GLY A 10 12.25 -11.12 10.22
CA GLY A 10 11.23 -11.47 9.23
C GLY A 10 11.64 -11.08 7.79
N LEU A 11 12.48 -10.04 7.63
CA LEU A 11 13.03 -9.64 6.33
C LEU A 11 13.95 -10.72 5.75
N GLU A 12 14.72 -11.40 6.59
CA GLU A 12 15.52 -12.56 6.17
C GLU A 12 14.59 -13.75 5.86
N LEU A 13 13.60 -14.01 6.72
CA LEU A 13 12.67 -15.13 6.59
C LEU A 13 11.90 -15.14 5.26
N ILE A 14 11.40 -13.98 4.80
CA ILE A 14 10.61 -13.89 3.56
C ILE A 14 11.40 -14.25 2.29
N THR A 15 12.73 -14.25 2.35
CA THR A 15 13.59 -14.70 1.24
C THR A 15 13.73 -16.22 1.15
N LEU A 16 13.34 -16.95 2.21
CA LEU A 16 13.53 -18.40 2.33
C LEU A 16 12.24 -19.16 1.99
N PRO A 17 12.32 -20.43 1.55
CA PRO A 17 11.13 -21.21 1.19
C PRO A 17 10.09 -21.30 2.32
N HIS A 18 10.54 -21.51 3.56
CA HIS A 18 9.68 -21.63 4.73
C HIS A 18 9.10 -20.28 5.23
N GLY A 19 9.47 -19.16 4.60
CA GLY A 19 8.85 -17.85 4.83
C GLY A 19 7.50 -17.64 4.15
N ARG A 20 6.95 -18.67 3.48
CA ARG A 20 5.69 -18.58 2.72
C ARG A 20 4.53 -17.99 3.52
N GLN A 21 4.31 -18.43 4.75
CA GLN A 21 3.20 -17.91 5.55
C GLN A 21 3.33 -16.40 5.78
N LEU A 22 4.52 -15.93 6.16
CA LEU A 22 4.77 -14.51 6.36
C LEU A 22 4.59 -13.71 5.06
N ARG A 23 4.98 -14.27 3.89
CA ARG A 23 4.72 -13.63 2.59
C ARG A 23 3.22 -13.47 2.32
N LEU A 24 2.42 -14.50 2.60
CA LEU A 24 0.96 -14.45 2.44
C LEU A 24 0.32 -13.42 3.39
N ASP A 25 0.79 -13.36 4.64
CA ASP A 25 0.30 -12.39 5.64
C ASP A 25 0.63 -10.94 5.23
N ILE A 26 1.84 -10.70 4.67
CA ILE A 26 2.25 -9.40 4.12
C ILE A 26 1.35 -8.99 2.95
N ILE A 27 0.99 -9.92 2.08
CA ILE A 27 0.11 -9.67 0.93
C ILE A 27 -1.32 -9.34 1.40
N GLU A 28 -1.86 -10.10 2.36
CA GLU A 28 -3.18 -9.84 2.94
C GLU A 28 -3.24 -8.46 3.59
N ARG A 29 -2.24 -8.13 4.42
CA ARG A 29 -2.16 -6.83 5.10
C ARG A 29 -2.11 -5.67 4.10
N HIS A 30 -1.32 -5.78 3.04
CA HIS A 30 -1.16 -4.71 2.05
C HIS A 30 -2.46 -4.44 1.30
N ASN A 31 -3.11 -5.50 0.80
CA ASN A 31 -4.37 -5.37 0.08
C ASN A 31 -5.49 -4.86 0.99
N THR A 32 -5.59 -5.40 2.21
CA THR A 32 -6.59 -4.96 3.20
C THR A 32 -6.42 -3.49 3.54
N MET A 33 -5.19 -3.03 3.75
CA MET A 33 -4.89 -1.62 4.01
C MET A 33 -5.29 -0.72 2.83
N ALA A 34 -4.91 -1.10 1.61
CA ALA A 34 -5.24 -0.32 0.40
C ALA A 34 -6.77 -0.23 0.19
N ILE A 35 -7.50 -1.33 0.40
CA ILE A 35 -8.97 -1.34 0.36
C ILE A 35 -9.54 -0.44 1.45
N GLY A 36 -9.03 -0.53 2.69
CA GLY A 36 -9.47 0.30 3.80
C GLY A 36 -9.33 1.80 3.52
N ILE A 37 -8.22 2.22 2.91
CA ILE A 37 -7.98 3.61 2.51
C ILE A 37 -8.98 4.05 1.43
N ALA A 38 -9.23 3.20 0.43
CA ALA A 38 -10.23 3.50 -0.61
C ALA A 38 -11.65 3.59 -0.02
N VAL A 39 -11.98 2.74 0.95
CA VAL A 39 -13.25 2.79 1.70
C VAL A 39 -13.36 4.09 2.49
N ASP A 40 -12.29 4.59 3.11
CA ASP A 40 -12.33 5.86 3.84
C ASP A 40 -12.67 7.03 2.90
N ILE A 41 -12.02 7.10 1.73
CA ILE A 41 -12.30 8.13 0.71
C ILE A 41 -13.74 8.01 0.17
N LEU A 42 -14.18 6.80 -0.18
CA LEU A 42 -15.49 6.55 -0.79
C LEU A 42 -16.64 6.48 0.22
N GLY A 43 -16.31 6.27 1.49
CA GLY A 43 -17.22 6.26 2.63
C GLY A 43 -17.51 7.65 3.18
N CYS A 44 -16.73 8.67 2.77
CA CYS A 44 -16.99 10.07 3.05
C CYS A 44 -18.31 10.54 2.39
N THR A 45 -19.43 10.29 3.07
CA THR A 45 -20.80 10.70 2.69
C THR A 45 -21.13 12.15 3.08
N GLY A 46 -20.17 12.88 3.65
CA GLY A 46 -20.25 14.32 3.90
C GLY A 46 -20.15 15.15 2.61
N THR A 47 -19.61 16.36 2.72
CA THR A 47 -19.48 17.27 1.57
C THR A 47 -18.27 16.90 0.69
N LEU A 48 -18.22 17.50 -0.52
CA LEU A 48 -17.08 17.38 -1.42
C LEU A 48 -15.78 17.86 -0.74
N GLU A 49 -15.87 18.92 0.04
CA GLU A 49 -14.76 19.53 0.77
C GLU A 49 -14.23 18.60 1.87
N ASN A 50 -15.12 17.91 2.60
CA ASN A 50 -14.70 16.91 3.60
C ASN A 50 -13.96 15.74 2.93
N ARG A 51 -14.45 15.28 1.77
CA ARG A 51 -13.77 14.21 1.02
C ARG A 51 -12.42 14.67 0.47
N ALA A 52 -12.31 15.90 -0.04
CA ALA A 52 -11.04 16.49 -0.46
C ALA A 52 -10.06 16.66 0.73
N GLY A 53 -10.57 17.03 1.90
CA GLY A 53 -9.78 17.09 3.15
C GLY A 53 -9.26 15.73 3.59
N THR A 54 -10.08 14.68 3.45
CA THR A 54 -9.69 13.29 3.71
C THR A 54 -8.59 12.83 2.76
N LEU A 55 -8.77 13.09 1.46
CA LEU A 55 -7.75 12.82 0.45
C LEU A 55 -6.43 13.57 0.73
N ASN A 56 -6.51 14.84 1.13
CA ASN A 56 -5.35 15.62 1.55
C ASN A 56 -4.62 14.96 2.74
N LYS A 57 -5.36 14.48 3.75
CA LYS A 57 -4.77 13.82 4.92
C LYS A 57 -4.11 12.50 4.57
N ILE A 58 -4.72 11.69 3.71
CA ILE A 58 -4.13 10.44 3.24
C ILE A 58 -2.81 10.69 2.51
N ILE A 59 -2.73 11.72 1.66
CA ILE A 59 -1.48 12.09 0.99
C ILE A 59 -0.44 12.58 2.02
N GLN A 60 -0.83 13.37 3.02
CA GLN A 60 0.08 13.78 4.09
C GLN A 60 0.65 12.58 4.87
N VAL A 61 -0.17 11.56 5.16
CA VAL A 61 0.31 10.32 5.78
C VAL A 61 1.30 9.59 4.87
N ALA A 62 1.09 9.55 3.55
CA ALA A 62 2.05 8.96 2.63
C ALA A 62 3.41 9.68 2.66
N VAL A 63 3.41 11.01 2.83
CA VAL A 63 4.65 11.80 2.99
C VAL A 63 5.36 11.40 4.27
N GLU A 64 4.66 11.35 5.40
CA GLU A 64 5.25 10.95 6.69
C GLU A 64 5.79 9.52 6.66
N LEU A 65 5.08 8.58 6.02
CA LEU A 65 5.57 7.21 5.85
C LEU A 65 6.86 7.15 5.03
N LYS A 66 6.95 7.97 3.98
CA LYS A 66 8.14 8.02 3.11
C LYS A 66 9.31 8.73 3.78
N ASP A 67 9.09 9.94 4.29
CA ASP A 67 10.17 10.88 4.65
C ASP A 67 10.58 10.78 6.12
N ALA A 68 9.63 10.53 7.03
CA ALA A 68 9.90 10.45 8.47
C ALA A 68 10.10 9.00 8.94
N MET A 69 9.22 8.09 8.50
CA MET A 69 9.23 6.70 8.99
C MET A 69 10.12 5.78 8.16
N GLY A 70 10.29 6.08 6.86
CA GLY A 70 10.95 5.17 5.93
C GLY A 70 10.22 3.83 5.81
N ASP A 71 8.89 3.83 5.91
CA ASP A 71 8.02 2.67 5.71
C ASP A 71 7.50 2.66 4.27
N LEU A 72 8.31 2.10 3.38
CA LEU A 72 8.01 2.00 1.95
C LEU A 72 6.90 0.98 1.68
N TYR A 73 6.70 0.01 2.57
CA TYR A 73 5.64 -0.98 2.48
C TYR A 73 4.26 -0.33 2.65
N SER A 74 4.01 0.37 3.76
CA SER A 74 2.73 1.03 4.01
C SER A 74 2.53 2.23 3.08
N PHE A 75 3.61 2.95 2.72
CA PHE A 75 3.57 3.98 1.69
C PHE A 75 2.98 3.43 0.37
N SER A 76 3.47 2.28 -0.08
CA SER A 76 2.99 1.66 -1.33
C SER A 76 1.51 1.25 -1.26
N ALA A 77 0.98 0.90 -0.08
CA ALA A 77 -0.43 0.60 0.10
C ALA A 77 -1.30 1.85 -0.09
N ILE A 78 -0.86 3.00 0.42
CA ILE A 78 -1.54 4.29 0.16
C ILE A 78 -1.48 4.64 -1.32
N MET A 79 -0.31 4.55 -1.95
CA MET A 79 -0.18 4.85 -3.38
C MET A 79 -1.08 3.95 -4.23
N LYS A 80 -1.14 2.65 -3.91
CA LYS A 80 -2.05 1.70 -4.56
C LYS A 80 -3.51 2.14 -4.43
N ALA A 81 -3.96 2.55 -3.24
CA ALA A 81 -5.33 3.02 -3.02
C ALA A 81 -5.64 4.28 -3.85
N LEU A 82 -4.71 5.23 -3.93
CA LEU A 82 -4.88 6.47 -4.69
C LEU A 82 -4.88 6.27 -6.21
N GLU A 83 -4.32 5.16 -6.68
CA GLU A 83 -4.25 4.77 -8.10
C GLU A 83 -5.41 3.86 -8.53
N MET A 84 -6.24 3.37 -7.59
CA MET A 84 -7.43 2.58 -7.91
C MET A 84 -8.35 3.33 -8.88
N PRO A 85 -8.90 2.69 -9.94
CA PRO A 85 -9.80 3.32 -10.91
C PRO A 85 -11.00 4.03 -10.29
N GLN A 86 -11.51 3.50 -9.17
CA GLN A 86 -12.64 4.01 -8.41
C GLN A 86 -12.30 5.32 -7.68
N ILE A 87 -11.02 5.55 -7.36
CA ILE A 87 -10.52 6.77 -6.72
C ILE A 87 -10.04 7.78 -7.77
N THR A 88 -9.26 7.35 -8.76
CA THR A 88 -8.73 8.22 -9.82
C THR A 88 -9.82 8.88 -10.65
N ARG A 89 -10.98 8.24 -10.82
CA ARG A 89 -12.13 8.82 -11.56
C ARG A 89 -12.87 9.95 -10.85
N LEU A 90 -12.60 10.23 -9.56
CA LEU A 90 -13.32 11.23 -8.77
C LEU A 90 -12.87 12.66 -9.13
N GLU A 91 -13.13 13.10 -10.36
CA GLU A 91 -12.60 14.35 -10.91
C GLU A 91 -12.97 15.58 -10.08
N LYS A 92 -14.19 15.63 -9.51
CA LYS A 92 -14.59 16.75 -8.65
C LYS A 92 -13.77 16.76 -7.37
N THR A 93 -13.52 15.59 -6.78
CA THR A 93 -12.70 15.46 -5.56
C THR A 93 -11.25 15.85 -5.83
N TRP A 94 -10.64 15.39 -6.92
CA TRP A 94 -9.29 15.77 -7.29
C TRP A 94 -9.17 17.26 -7.65
N THR A 95 -10.19 17.83 -8.31
CA THR A 95 -10.24 19.27 -8.58
C THR A 95 -10.34 20.08 -7.29
N ALA A 96 -11.20 19.66 -6.35
CA ALA A 96 -11.28 20.30 -5.03
C ALA A 96 -9.95 20.21 -4.28
N LEU A 97 -9.26 19.07 -4.31
CA LEU A 97 -7.90 18.95 -3.75
C LEU A 97 -6.93 19.95 -4.38
N ARG A 98 -6.91 20.07 -5.71
CA ARG A 98 -6.01 21.02 -6.42
C ARG A 98 -6.28 22.47 -6.04
N HIS A 99 -7.54 22.84 -5.81
CA HIS A 99 -7.92 24.21 -5.46
C HIS A 99 -7.70 24.54 -3.98
N HIS A 100 -8.06 23.63 -3.06
CA HIS A 100 -8.00 23.88 -1.62
C HIS A 100 -6.67 23.46 -0.97
N TYR A 101 -5.97 22.49 -1.56
CA TYR A 101 -4.74 21.90 -1.04
C TYR A 101 -3.68 21.76 -2.15
N THR A 102 -3.44 22.86 -2.89
CA THR A 102 -2.59 22.88 -4.08
C THR A 102 -1.20 22.29 -3.85
N GLN A 103 -0.56 22.61 -2.72
CA GLN A 103 0.76 22.07 -2.38
C GLN A 103 0.75 20.55 -2.24
N THR A 104 -0.25 20.00 -1.55
CA THR A 104 -0.43 18.55 -1.41
C THR A 104 -0.68 17.87 -2.76
N ALA A 105 -1.50 18.48 -3.63
CA ALA A 105 -1.75 17.96 -4.97
C ALA A 105 -0.48 17.94 -5.83
N VAL A 106 0.33 19.01 -5.79
CA VAL A 106 1.62 19.08 -6.49
C VAL A 106 2.60 18.04 -5.93
N LEU A 107 2.66 17.88 -4.60
CA LEU A 107 3.52 16.90 -3.94
C LEU A 107 3.20 15.46 -4.39
N TYR A 108 1.91 15.12 -4.42
CA TYR A 108 1.46 13.81 -4.90
C TYR A 108 1.87 13.56 -6.37
N GLU A 109 1.55 14.49 -7.28
CA GLU A 109 1.78 14.31 -8.71
C GLU A 109 3.25 14.40 -9.13
N LYS A 110 4.02 15.29 -8.49
CA LYS A 110 5.40 15.59 -8.91
C LYS A 110 6.47 14.87 -8.11
N GLN A 111 6.14 14.34 -6.93
CA GLN A 111 7.11 13.66 -6.08
C GLN A 111 6.68 12.23 -5.75
N LEU A 112 5.49 12.03 -5.16
CA LEU A 112 5.11 10.69 -4.69
C LEU A 112 4.86 9.70 -5.83
N LYS A 113 4.17 10.10 -6.90
CA LYS A 113 3.94 9.24 -8.08
C LYS A 113 5.24 8.83 -8.79
N PRO A 114 6.15 9.76 -9.17
CA PRO A 114 7.44 9.39 -9.75
C PRO A 114 8.26 8.48 -8.83
N PHE A 115 8.25 8.74 -7.52
CA PHE A 115 8.93 7.91 -6.54
C PHE A 115 8.32 6.50 -6.46
N SER A 116 6.99 6.39 -6.37
CA SER A 116 6.27 5.11 -6.39
C SER A 116 6.61 4.30 -7.63
N LYS A 117 6.65 4.94 -8.81
CA LYS A 117 7.07 4.28 -10.05
C LYS A 117 8.51 3.72 -9.95
N ALA A 118 9.45 4.54 -9.48
CA ALA A 118 10.84 4.10 -9.30
C ALA A 118 10.99 2.95 -8.28
N LEU A 119 10.21 2.96 -7.21
CA LEU A 119 10.13 1.86 -6.24
C LEU A 119 9.70 0.55 -6.93
N HIS A 120 8.64 0.60 -7.72
CA HIS A 120 8.14 -0.57 -8.46
C HIS A 120 9.13 -1.11 -9.51
N GLU A 121 9.98 -0.24 -10.07
CA GLU A 121 11.08 -0.63 -10.98
C GLU A 121 12.32 -1.19 -10.25
N GLY A 122 12.30 -1.24 -8.91
CA GLY A 122 13.43 -1.70 -8.08
C GLY A 122 14.58 -0.70 -8.02
N ARG A 123 14.30 0.60 -8.24
CA ARG A 123 15.29 1.69 -8.33
C ARG A 123 15.31 2.58 -7.07
N GLU A 124 14.87 2.05 -5.94
CA GLU A 124 14.70 2.79 -4.68
C GLU A 124 16.00 3.44 -4.16
N SER A 125 17.14 2.78 -4.38
CA SER A 125 18.47 3.24 -3.97
C SER A 125 18.91 4.57 -4.61
N LYS A 126 18.27 4.98 -5.72
CA LYS A 126 18.51 6.29 -6.36
C LYS A 126 17.84 7.46 -5.61
N TYR A 127 16.84 7.16 -4.78
CA TYR A 127 15.95 8.17 -4.20
C TYR A 127 16.05 8.25 -2.67
N VAL A 128 16.34 7.13 -2.01
CA VAL A 128 16.37 7.06 -0.55
C VAL A 128 17.65 6.34 -0.09
N PRO A 129 18.43 6.93 0.83
CA PRO A 129 19.54 6.24 1.46
C PRO A 129 19.06 4.97 2.19
N PRO A 130 19.77 3.84 2.09
CA PRO A 130 19.38 2.62 2.81
C PRO A 130 19.26 2.82 4.34
N SER A 131 20.03 3.76 4.90
CA SER A 131 20.03 4.08 6.34
C SER A 131 18.78 4.81 6.83
N SER A 132 17.94 5.35 5.94
CA SER A 132 16.69 6.01 6.31
C SER A 132 15.45 5.13 6.16
N VAL A 133 15.60 3.87 5.72
CA VAL A 133 14.49 2.94 5.52
C VAL A 133 14.32 2.04 6.75
N SER A 134 13.09 1.98 7.27
CA SER A 134 12.71 1.08 8.38
C SER A 134 12.00 -0.17 7.88
N VAL A 135 11.16 -0.02 6.84
CA VAL A 135 10.48 -1.14 6.19
C VAL A 135 10.65 -0.98 4.67
N PRO A 136 11.37 -1.89 4.00
CA PRO A 136 11.59 -1.81 2.56
C PRO A 136 10.30 -2.11 1.79
N LEU A 137 10.29 -1.84 0.48
CA LEU A 137 9.18 -2.26 -0.36
C LEU A 137 9.18 -3.79 -0.48
N LEU A 138 8.15 -4.43 0.05
CA LEU A 138 8.07 -5.90 0.07
C LEU A 138 7.25 -6.50 -1.08
N MET A 139 6.24 -5.77 -1.56
CA MET A 139 5.19 -6.32 -2.43
C MET A 139 5.71 -6.94 -3.73
N PRO A 140 6.63 -6.32 -4.49
CA PRO A 140 7.15 -6.95 -5.71
C PRO A 140 7.85 -8.28 -5.41
N LEU A 141 8.71 -8.35 -4.38
CA LEU A 141 9.39 -9.59 -4.01
C LEU A 141 8.39 -10.69 -3.61
N VAL A 142 7.49 -10.39 -2.68
CA VAL A 142 6.60 -11.43 -2.12
C VAL A 142 5.59 -11.93 -3.15
N THR A 143 5.11 -11.08 -4.07
CA THR A 143 4.22 -11.49 -5.17
C THR A 143 4.97 -12.27 -6.25
N LEU A 144 6.23 -11.92 -6.53
CA LEU A 144 7.08 -12.70 -7.45
C LEU A 144 7.32 -14.13 -6.93
N MET A 145 7.57 -14.27 -5.62
CA MET A 145 7.81 -15.56 -4.98
C MET A 145 6.53 -16.40 -4.82
N GLU A 146 5.37 -15.75 -4.65
CA GLU A 146 4.07 -16.40 -4.52
C GLU A 146 3.22 -16.17 -5.77
N ARG A 147 3.57 -16.81 -6.89
CA ARG A 147 2.84 -16.67 -8.18
C ARG A 147 1.33 -16.97 -8.11
N GLN A 148 0.86 -17.68 -7.08
CA GLN A 148 -0.56 -17.97 -6.84
C GLN A 148 -1.23 -16.95 -5.91
N ALA A 149 -0.50 -15.94 -5.44
CA ALA A 149 -1.04 -14.95 -4.52
C ALA A 149 -2.07 -14.06 -5.21
N VAL A 150 -3.23 -13.93 -4.57
CA VAL A 150 -4.30 -13.07 -5.04
C VAL A 150 -3.98 -11.64 -4.61
N THR A 151 -3.91 -10.71 -5.56
CA THR A 151 -3.80 -9.28 -5.28
C THR A 151 -5.06 -8.55 -5.72
N PHE A 152 -5.48 -7.56 -4.93
CA PHE A 152 -6.61 -6.71 -5.32
C PHE A 152 -6.24 -5.91 -6.57
N GLU A 153 -7.09 -5.97 -7.60
CA GLU A 153 -6.88 -5.35 -8.92
C GLU A 153 -5.64 -5.84 -9.70
N GLY A 154 -5.22 -7.11 -9.50
CA GLY A 154 -4.34 -7.84 -10.41
C GLY A 154 -3.22 -6.98 -11.00
N THR A 155 -2.29 -6.54 -10.15
CA THR A 155 -1.18 -5.71 -10.61
C THR A 155 -0.23 -6.62 -11.40
N ASP A 156 -0.45 -6.74 -12.72
CA ASP A 156 0.34 -7.53 -13.66
C ASP A 156 1.73 -6.92 -13.86
N MET A 157 2.51 -6.85 -12.77
CA MET A 157 3.83 -6.22 -12.72
C MET A 157 4.87 -6.96 -13.58
N TRP A 158 4.63 -8.24 -13.87
CA TRP A 158 5.65 -9.16 -14.38
C TRP A 158 5.41 -9.65 -15.81
N GLU A 159 4.25 -9.35 -16.41
CA GLU A 159 3.82 -10.02 -17.66
C GLU A 159 3.72 -9.09 -18.87
N LYS A 160 3.81 -7.76 -18.69
CA LYS A 160 3.45 -6.77 -19.73
C LYS A 160 4.55 -5.76 -20.12
N ASN A 161 5.79 -5.93 -19.64
CA ASN A 161 6.87 -4.96 -19.90
C ASN A 161 8.13 -5.62 -20.47
N ASP A 162 8.74 -5.00 -21.49
CA ASP A 162 10.01 -5.40 -22.10
C ASP A 162 11.17 -5.38 -21.09
N GLU A 163 11.09 -4.52 -20.05
CA GLU A 163 12.07 -4.42 -18.95
C GLU A 163 11.81 -5.41 -17.80
N SER A 164 10.85 -6.33 -17.94
CA SER A 164 10.40 -7.21 -16.83
C SER A 164 11.53 -8.01 -16.17
N CYS A 165 12.46 -8.57 -16.94
CA CYS A 165 13.62 -9.32 -16.41
C CYS A 165 14.58 -8.43 -15.60
N GLU A 166 14.83 -7.21 -16.05
CA GLU A 166 15.69 -6.26 -15.33
C GLU A 166 15.05 -5.87 -14.00
N ILE A 167 13.75 -5.55 -14.02
CA ILE A 167 12.99 -5.21 -12.82
C ILE A 167 12.98 -6.39 -11.84
N MET A 168 12.76 -7.62 -12.32
CA MET A 168 12.84 -8.83 -11.48
C MET A 168 14.22 -8.97 -10.83
N LEU A 169 15.29 -8.80 -11.61
CA LEU A 169 16.66 -8.89 -11.10
C LEU A 169 16.94 -7.83 -10.03
N ASN A 170 16.48 -6.59 -10.24
CA ASN A 170 16.62 -5.51 -9.27
C ASN A 170 15.97 -5.90 -7.93
N HIS A 171 14.72 -6.38 -7.95
CA HIS A 171 14.01 -6.78 -6.73
C HIS A 171 14.67 -7.97 -6.03
N LEU A 172 15.16 -8.97 -6.78
CA LEU A 172 15.86 -10.12 -6.21
C LEU A 172 17.23 -9.75 -5.62
N ALA A 173 17.98 -8.86 -6.29
CA ALA A 173 19.26 -8.36 -5.79
C ALA A 173 19.07 -7.53 -4.52
N THR A 174 18.06 -6.66 -4.49
CA THR A 174 17.66 -5.90 -3.30
C THR A 174 17.23 -6.83 -2.17
N ALA A 175 16.48 -7.89 -2.46
CA ALA A 175 16.06 -8.87 -1.46
C ALA A 175 17.25 -9.59 -0.80
N ARG A 176 18.27 -9.95 -1.58
CA ARG A 176 19.52 -10.51 -1.05
C ARG A 176 20.20 -9.53 -0.09
N PHE A 177 20.37 -8.28 -0.52
CA PHE A 177 20.95 -7.24 0.33
C PHE A 177 20.14 -7.00 1.60
N MET A 178 18.81 -6.96 1.48
CA MET A 178 17.88 -6.80 2.61
C MET A 178 18.04 -7.91 3.65
N ALA A 179 18.21 -9.17 3.21
CA ALA A 179 18.45 -10.29 4.12
C ALA A 179 19.77 -10.13 4.89
N GLU A 180 20.85 -9.79 4.18
CA GLU A 180 22.18 -9.55 4.77
C GLU A 180 22.21 -8.34 5.72
N ALA A 181 21.46 -7.29 5.39
CA ALA A 181 21.42 -6.02 6.12
C ALA A 181 20.20 -5.90 7.05
N SER A 182 19.49 -6.98 7.37
CA SER A 182 18.21 -6.92 8.10
C SER A 182 18.28 -6.20 9.46
N GLU A 183 19.45 -6.18 10.09
CA GLU A 183 19.71 -5.46 11.33
C GLU A 183 19.62 -3.93 11.18
N SER A 184 20.02 -3.37 10.04
CA SER A 184 20.01 -1.91 9.84
C SER A 184 18.59 -1.34 9.83
N TYR A 185 17.65 -2.04 9.18
CA TYR A 185 16.23 -1.70 9.18
C TYR A 185 15.65 -1.69 10.60
N ARG A 186 16.01 -2.71 11.40
CA ARG A 186 15.60 -2.78 12.81
C ARG A 186 16.13 -1.60 13.61
N MET A 187 17.43 -1.33 13.56
CA MET A 187 18.04 -0.22 14.29
C MET A 187 17.43 1.12 13.89
N ASN A 188 17.11 1.32 12.60
CA ASN A 188 16.46 2.55 12.15
C ASN A 188 15.04 2.69 12.71
N ALA A 189 14.25 1.60 12.70
CA ALA A 189 12.91 1.58 13.29
C ALA A 189 12.96 1.85 14.81
N GLU A 190 13.87 1.20 15.54
CA GLU A 190 14.08 1.40 16.98
C GLU A 190 14.46 2.85 17.29
N ARG A 191 15.32 3.47 16.47
CA ARG A 191 15.70 4.88 16.61
C ARG A 191 14.51 5.83 16.39
N ILE A 192 13.70 5.59 15.37
CA ILE A 192 12.53 6.43 15.05
C ILE A 192 11.45 6.30 16.13
N LEU A 193 11.30 5.12 16.72
CA LEU A 193 10.23 4.79 17.67
C LEU A 193 10.68 4.83 19.15
N ALA A 194 11.88 5.31 19.46
CA ALA A 194 12.50 5.19 20.79
C ALA A 194 11.61 5.66 21.95
N ASP A 195 10.84 6.73 21.75
CA ASP A 195 9.95 7.32 22.76
C ASP A 195 8.46 7.27 22.35
N PHE A 196 8.13 6.48 21.31
CA PHE A 196 6.77 6.40 20.82
C PHE A 196 5.85 5.71 21.83
N GLN A 197 4.80 6.42 22.24
CA GLN A 197 3.74 5.87 23.09
C GLN A 197 2.52 5.61 22.21
N PRO A 198 2.24 4.33 21.86
CA PRO A 198 1.10 4.01 21.02
C PRO A 198 -0.21 4.25 21.76
N ASP A 199 -1.15 4.92 21.08
CA ASP A 199 -2.56 4.91 21.49
C ASP A 199 -3.18 3.54 21.24
N GLU A 200 -3.97 3.03 22.18
CA GLU A 200 -4.50 1.66 22.14
C GLU A 200 -5.54 1.50 21.02
N GLU A 201 -6.47 2.45 20.88
CA GLU A 201 -7.52 2.40 19.86
C GLU A 201 -6.93 2.53 18.44
N MET A 202 -5.98 3.44 18.27
CA MET A 202 -5.24 3.60 17.02
C MET A 202 -4.45 2.34 16.68
N SER A 203 -3.80 1.74 17.67
CA SER A 203 -3.04 0.49 17.46
C SER A 203 -3.94 -0.66 17.04
N GLU A 204 -5.16 -0.74 17.58
CA GLU A 204 -6.14 -1.76 17.20
C GLU A 204 -6.63 -1.58 15.76
N ILE A 205 -6.96 -0.35 15.34
CA ILE A 205 -7.37 -0.05 13.95
C ILE A 205 -6.30 -0.41 12.92
N LEU A 206 -5.03 -0.36 13.30
CA LEU A 206 -3.89 -0.70 12.43
C LEU A 206 -3.60 -2.20 12.34
N LYS A 207 -4.31 -3.06 13.10
CA LYS A 207 -4.21 -4.52 12.99
C LYS A 207 -5.01 -5.03 11.78
N THR A 208 -4.41 -5.94 11.02
CA THR A 208 -5.03 -6.50 9.82
C THR A 208 -6.33 -7.23 10.17
N GLU A 209 -6.36 -7.93 11.30
CA GLU A 209 -7.52 -8.67 11.80
C GLU A 209 -8.71 -7.74 12.09
N PHE A 210 -8.44 -6.56 12.66
CA PHE A 210 -9.47 -5.55 12.88
C PHE A 210 -9.99 -5.02 11.55
N GLN A 211 -9.09 -4.65 10.63
CA GLN A 211 -9.46 -4.15 9.30
C GLN A 211 -10.27 -5.19 8.51
N MET A 212 -9.88 -6.46 8.57
CA MET A 212 -10.62 -7.54 7.93
C MET A 212 -12.04 -7.67 8.47
N ARG A 213 -12.21 -7.60 9.80
CA ARG A 213 -13.54 -7.63 10.42
C ARG A 213 -14.35 -6.39 10.11
N LEU A 214 -13.72 -5.21 10.02
CA LEU A 214 -14.38 -3.96 9.65
C LEU A 214 -14.93 -4.03 8.21
N LEU A 215 -14.12 -4.53 7.28
CA LEU A 215 -14.46 -4.57 5.85
C LEU A 215 -15.45 -5.70 5.53
N TRP A 216 -15.19 -6.92 6.02
CA TRP A 216 -15.97 -8.10 5.61
C TRP A 216 -16.91 -8.64 6.70
N GLY A 217 -16.91 -8.06 7.90
CA GLY A 217 -17.64 -8.59 9.05
C GLY A 217 -17.02 -9.88 9.60
N SER A 218 -17.54 -10.36 10.73
CA SER A 218 -16.98 -11.54 11.43
C SER A 218 -17.00 -12.82 10.60
N LYS A 219 -18.07 -13.06 9.83
CA LYS A 219 -18.20 -14.25 8.96
C LYS A 219 -17.54 -14.06 7.60
N GLY A 220 -17.64 -12.85 7.03
CA GLY A 220 -17.10 -12.60 5.69
C GLY A 220 -15.57 -12.54 5.68
N ALA A 221 -14.92 -12.21 6.80
CA ALA A 221 -13.46 -12.20 6.92
C ALA A 221 -12.82 -13.59 6.72
N GLU A 222 -13.56 -14.68 6.95
CA GLU A 222 -13.09 -16.06 6.78
C GLU A 222 -13.26 -16.58 5.34
N VAL A 223 -13.92 -15.81 4.47
CA VAL A 223 -14.10 -16.15 3.05
C VAL A 223 -12.77 -16.04 2.31
N ASN A 224 -12.63 -16.80 1.22
CA ASN A 224 -11.41 -16.77 0.41
C ASN A 224 -11.08 -15.35 -0.11
N GLN A 225 -9.78 -15.09 -0.28
CA GLN A 225 -9.25 -13.77 -0.69
C GLN A 225 -9.86 -13.28 -2.00
N THR A 226 -9.98 -14.15 -3.00
CA THR A 226 -10.50 -13.80 -4.33
C THR A 226 -11.92 -13.25 -4.25
N GLU A 227 -12.83 -13.97 -3.58
CA GLU A 227 -14.22 -13.54 -3.40
C GLU A 227 -14.30 -12.27 -2.57
N ARG A 228 -13.51 -12.15 -1.50
CA ARG A 228 -13.45 -10.95 -0.66
C ARG A 228 -13.04 -9.71 -1.45
N TYR A 229 -12.02 -9.83 -2.28
CA TYR A 229 -11.48 -8.75 -3.10
C TYR A 229 -12.41 -8.40 -4.26
N GLU A 230 -12.95 -9.40 -4.97
CA GLU A 230 -13.93 -9.17 -6.04
C GLU A 230 -15.18 -8.46 -5.51
N LYS A 231 -15.67 -8.87 -4.34
CA LYS A 231 -16.79 -8.22 -3.68
C LYS A 231 -16.51 -6.75 -3.40
N PHE A 232 -15.32 -6.43 -2.88
CA PHE A 232 -14.96 -5.05 -2.61
C PHE A 232 -14.73 -4.24 -3.88
N ASN A 233 -14.21 -4.83 -4.94
CA ASN A 233 -14.11 -4.15 -6.24
C ASN A 233 -15.50 -3.67 -6.72
N GLN A 234 -16.52 -4.52 -6.59
CA GLN A 234 -17.91 -4.15 -6.92
C GLN A 234 -18.45 -3.06 -5.98
N ILE A 235 -18.21 -3.16 -4.67
CA ILE A 235 -18.66 -2.17 -3.68
C ILE A 235 -18.02 -0.80 -3.94
N LEU A 236 -16.70 -0.73 -4.07
CA LEU A 236 -15.98 0.52 -4.32
C LEU A 236 -16.41 1.15 -5.64
N THR A 237 -16.65 0.34 -6.67
CA THR A 237 -17.17 0.81 -7.96
C THR A 237 -18.56 1.44 -7.81
N ALA A 238 -19.45 0.80 -7.05
CA ALA A 238 -20.79 1.32 -6.80
C ALA A 238 -20.75 2.63 -5.97
N LEU A 239 -19.92 2.69 -4.93
CA LEU A 239 -19.74 3.88 -4.10
C LEU A 239 -19.16 5.05 -4.90
N SER A 240 -18.14 4.80 -5.71
CA SER A 240 -17.53 5.82 -6.57
C SER A 240 -18.52 6.40 -7.57
N ARG A 241 -19.31 5.55 -8.24
CA ARG A 241 -20.38 6.00 -9.16
C ARG A 241 -21.50 6.75 -8.44
N LYS A 242 -21.81 6.39 -7.20
CA LYS A 242 -22.80 7.10 -6.38
C LYS A 242 -22.32 8.50 -5.97
N LEU A 243 -21.05 8.62 -5.57
CA LEU A 243 -20.47 9.91 -5.17
C LEU A 243 -20.29 10.85 -6.35
N GLU A 244 -19.78 10.35 -7.48
CA GLU A 244 -19.57 11.12 -8.70
C GLU A 244 -20.09 10.34 -9.92
N PRO A 245 -21.40 10.51 -10.25
CA PRO A 245 -22.01 9.85 -11.39
C PRO A 245 -21.28 10.21 -12.70
N PRO A 246 -21.09 9.24 -13.61
CA PRO A 246 -20.51 9.54 -14.92
C PRO A 246 -21.41 10.54 -15.64
N SER A 247 -20.79 11.49 -16.36
CA SER A 247 -21.56 12.42 -17.19
C SER A 247 -22.34 11.64 -18.26
N VAL A 248 -23.56 12.06 -18.58
CA VAL A 248 -24.45 11.39 -19.56
C VAL A 248 -23.76 11.15 -20.91
N LYS A 249 -22.76 11.97 -21.28
CA LYS A 249 -21.96 11.81 -22.50
C LYS A 249 -21.02 10.61 -22.54
N GLN A 250 -20.76 9.93 -21.41
CA GLN A 250 -19.93 8.72 -21.33
C GLN A 250 -20.75 7.42 -21.26
N ALA A 251 -22.08 7.50 -21.26
CA ALA A 251 -22.95 6.31 -21.26
C ALA A 251 -23.26 5.79 -22.68
N GLU A 252 -22.84 6.53 -23.72
CA GLU A 252 -23.08 6.21 -25.15
C GLU A 252 -21.79 5.81 -25.89
N LEU A 253 -20.69 5.55 -25.17
CA LEU A 253 -19.42 5.01 -25.69
C LEU A 253 -19.03 3.77 -24.87
#